data_AF-A0A917M9G3-F1
#
_entry.id   AF-A0A917M9G3-F1
#
_cell.length_a   1.000
_cell.length_b   1.000
_cell.length_c   1.000
_cell.angle_alpha   90.00
_cell.angle_beta   90.00
_cell.angle_gamma   90.00
#
_symmetry.space_group_name_H-M   'P 1'
#
loop_
_entity.id
_entity.type
_entity.pdbx_description
1 polymer ?
#
loop_
_entity_poly.entity_id
_entity_poly.type
_entity_poly.pdbx_seq_one_letter_code
_entity_poly.pdbx_strand_id
1 'polypeptide(L)' 'MGFLINLVLYIIGLFILYLIIQAAVRNGIDNSEVGKIIREKYGTDSIIKNDKKSFLDDDLDKD' A
#
# COMPACT_ATOMS: atom_id res chain seq x y z
N MET A 1 -6.25 18.76 37.97
CA MET A 1 -6.60 19.16 36.59
C MET A 1 -5.46 19.00 35.58
N GLY A 2 -4.20 19.39 35.88
CA GLY A 2 -3.10 19.28 34.91
C GLY A 2 -2.74 17.85 34.45
N PHE A 3 -2.93 16.83 35.30
CA PHE A 3 -2.62 15.45 34.94
C PHE A 3 -3.50 14.91 33.79
N LEU A 4 -4.81 15.21 33.82
CA LEU A 4 -5.74 14.78 32.78
C LEU A 4 -5.43 15.44 31.43
N ILE A 5 -5.04 16.71 31.43
CA ILE A 5 -4.63 17.44 30.22
C ILE A 5 -3.36 16.83 29.61
N ASN A 6 -2.36 16.51 30.44
CA ASN A 6 -1.14 15.86 29.97
C ASN A 6 -1.41 14.46 29.41
N LEU A 7 -2.32 13.70 30.03
CA LEU A 7 -2.72 12.38 29.56
C LEU A 7 -3.39 12.46 28.18
N VAL A 8 -4.29 13.42 27.97
CA VAL A 8 -4.97 13.64 26.68
C VAL A 8 -3.97 14.02 25.59
N LEU A 9 -3.02 14.93 25.89
CA LEU A 9 -1.97 15.31 24.94
C LEU A 9 -1.09 14.11 24.54
N TYR A 10 -0.77 13.24 25.49
CA TYR A 10 0.00 12.01 25.22
C TYR A 10 -0.73 11.07 24.28
N ILE A 11 -2.02 10.85 24.50
CA ILE A 11 -2.87 10.00 23.66
C ILE A 11 -2.94 10.57 22.24
N ILE A 12 -3.14 11.88 22.10
CA ILE A 12 -3.18 12.55 20.79
C ILE A 12 -1.83 12.39 20.06
N GLY A 13 -0.71 12.59 20.76
CA GLY A 13 0.62 12.40 20.17
C GLY A 13 0.86 10.98 19.69
N LEU A 14 0.50 9.98 20.50
CA LEU A 14 0.58 8.56 20.11
C LEU A 14 -0.33 8.23 18.92
N PHE A 15 -1.52 8.83 18.86
CA PHE A 15 -2.45 8.64 17.75
C PHE A 15 -1.90 9.21 16.43
N ILE A 16 -1.33 10.41 16.46
CA ILE A 16 -0.68 11.00 15.27
C ILE A 16 0.50 10.15 14.83
N LEU A 17 1.34 9.70 15.78
CA LEU A 17 2.47 8.83 15.47
C LEU A 17 2.03 7.51 14.82
N TYR A 18 0.94 6.91 15.33
CA TYR A 18 0.34 5.73 14.73
C TYR A 18 -0.11 5.98 13.30
N LEU A 19 -0.76 7.11 13.02
CA LEU A 19 -1.18 7.47 11.66
C LEU A 19 0.02 7.66 10.72
N ILE A 20 1.11 8.26 11.19
CA ILE A 20 2.33 8.43 10.40
C ILE A 20 2.93 7.06 10.06
N ILE A 21 3.08 6.17 11.04
CA ILE A 21 3.62 4.82 10.81
C ILE A 21 2.67 4.04 9.89
N GLN A 22 1.37 4.12 10.10
CA GLN A 22 0.39 3.44 9.25
C GLN A 22 0.46 3.97 7.82
N ALA A 23 0.50 5.27 7.60
CA ALA A 23 0.61 5.85 6.27
C ALA A 23 1.96 5.50 5.63
N ALA A 24 3.07 5.67 6.35
CA ALA A 24 4.41 5.40 5.84
C ALA A 24 4.64 3.90 5.55
N VAL A 25 4.12 3.01 6.40
CA VAL A 25 4.30 1.56 6.24
C VAL A 25 3.28 1.00 5.26
N ARG A 26 1.98 1.34 5.39
CA ARG A 26 0.93 0.81 4.52
C ARG A 26 0.97 1.43 3.13
N ASN A 27 0.94 2.76 2.99
CA ASN A 27 1.10 3.38 1.66
C ASN A 27 2.52 3.22 1.12
N GLY A 28 3.53 3.17 1.99
CA GLY A 28 4.91 2.91 1.56
C GLY A 28 5.07 1.50 1.01
N ILE A 29 4.62 0.45 1.71
CA ILE A 29 4.65 -0.93 1.19
C ILE A 29 3.73 -1.06 -0.02
N ASP A 30 2.51 -0.52 0.01
CA ASP A 30 1.57 -0.71 -1.09
C ASP A 30 2.03 -0.08 -2.41
N ASN A 31 2.79 1.02 -2.36
CA ASN A 31 3.38 1.69 -3.52
C ASN A 31 4.89 1.40 -3.72
N SER A 32 5.51 0.60 -2.87
CA SER A 32 6.93 0.25 -2.97
C SER A 32 7.16 -0.85 -3.99
N GLU A 33 8.31 -0.79 -4.66
CA GLU A 33 8.83 -1.85 -5.52
C GLU A 33 8.92 -3.19 -4.79
N VAL A 34 9.20 -3.19 -3.48
CA VAL A 34 9.18 -4.39 -2.64
C VAL A 34 7.76 -4.95 -2.50
N GLY A 35 6.75 -4.10 -2.31
CA GLY A 35 5.35 -4.53 -2.27
C GLY A 35 4.85 -5.05 -3.62
N LYS A 36 5.33 -4.48 -4.73
CA LYS A 36 5.08 -4.97 -6.09
C LYS A 36 5.71 -6.33 -6.34
N ILE A 37 6.95 -6.54 -5.91
CA ILE A 37 7.67 -7.82 -6.03
C ILE A 37 7.02 -8.91 -5.17
N ILE A 38 6.58 -8.57 -3.96
CA ILE A 38 5.86 -9.51 -3.08
C ILE A 38 4.49 -9.84 -3.68
N ARG A 39 3.77 -8.86 -4.24
CA ARG A 39 2.52 -9.11 -4.99
C ARG A 39 2.75 -10.01 -6.21
N GLU A 40 3.84 -9.85 -6.93
CA GLU A 40 4.17 -10.69 -8.10
C GLU A 40 4.66 -12.09 -7.73
N LYS A 41 5.38 -12.26 -6.62
CA LYS A 41 5.91 -13.56 -6.19
C LYS A 41 4.96 -14.37 -5.30
N TYR A 42 4.17 -13.70 -4.47
CA TYR A 42 3.37 -14.32 -3.40
C TYR A 42 1.90 -13.90 -3.39
N GLY A 43 1.54 -12.82 -4.10
CA GLY A 43 0.16 -12.36 -4.22
C GLY A 43 -0.53 -12.96 -5.45
N THR A 44 -1.83 -13.19 -5.30
CA THR A 44 -2.81 -13.67 -6.30
C THR A 44 -2.96 -12.79 -7.56
N ASP A 45 -2.01 -11.89 -7.83
CA ASP A 45 -1.99 -10.99 -9.00
C ASP A 45 -1.38 -11.65 -10.25
N SER A 46 -0.80 -12.85 -10.15
CA SER A 46 -0.58 -13.69 -11.33
C SER A 46 -1.91 -14.05 -12.04
N ILE A 47 -3.05 -13.90 -11.35
CA ILE A 47 -4.38 -14.08 -11.93
C ILE A 47 -4.94 -12.77 -12.50
N ILE A 48 -4.66 -11.61 -11.89
CA ILE A 48 -5.28 -10.31 -12.26
C ILE A 48 -4.42 -9.48 -13.24
N LYS A 49 -3.09 -9.59 -13.22
CA LYS A 49 -2.23 -8.84 -14.19
C LYS A 49 -2.31 -9.37 -15.63
N ASN A 50 -2.91 -10.54 -15.85
CA ASN A 50 -3.29 -11.00 -17.19
C ASN A 50 -4.48 -10.23 -17.78
N ASP A 51 -5.09 -9.29 -17.04
CA ASP A 51 -6.13 -8.39 -17.57
C ASP A 51 -5.56 -7.03 -18.05
N LYS A 52 -4.23 -6.85 -18.00
CA LYS A 52 -3.54 -5.69 -18.60
C LYS A 52 -2.45 -6.07 -19.60
N LYS A 53 -2.56 -7.26 -20.18
CA LYS A 53 -2.18 -7.52 -21.56
C LYS A 53 -3.41 -8.09 -22.20
N SER A 54 -4.20 -7.21 -22.81
CA SER A 54 -5.35 -7.64 -23.59
C SER A 54 -4.83 -8.64 -24.62
N PHE A 55 -5.43 -9.83 -24.67
CA PHE A 55 -5.24 -10.80 -25.77
C PHE A 55 -5.45 -10.18 -27.17
N LEU A 56 -5.91 -8.93 -27.24
CA LEU A 56 -6.13 -8.13 -28.44
C LEU A 56 -4.88 -7.38 -28.93
N ASP A 57 -3.81 -7.26 -28.14
CA ASP A 57 -2.58 -6.54 -28.56
C ASP A 57 -1.62 -7.42 -29.40
N ASP A 58 -1.86 -8.73 -29.49
CA ASP A 58 -0.96 -9.69 -30.17
C ASP A 58 -1.33 -9.97 -31.64
N ASP A 59 -2.46 -9.44 -32.12
CA ASP A 59 -3.04 -9.80 -33.43
C ASP A 59 -3.17 -8.62 -34.42
N LEU A 60 -2.68 -7.43 -34.07
CA LEU A 60 -2.82 -6.20 -34.88
C LEU A 60 -1.57 -5.82 -35.69
N ASP A 61 -0.49 -6.60 -35.62
CA ASP A 61 0.78 -6.30 -36.31
C ASP A 61 1.08 -7.29 -37.45
N LYS A 62 0.04 -7.70 -38.17
CA LYS A 62 0.19 -8.48 -39.40
C LYS A 62 -0.58 -7.81 -40.53
N ASP A 63 0.07 -6.82 -41.15
CA ASP A 63 0.14 -6.51 -42.59
C ASP A 63 0.97 -5.24 -42.83
#